data_AF-A0A1Y2ZUM6-F1
#
_entry.id   AF-A0A1Y2ZUM6-F1
#
_cell.length_a   1.000
_cell.length_b   1.000
_cell.length_c   1.000
_cell.angle_alpha   90.00
_cell.angle_beta   90.00
_cell.angle_gamma   90.00
#
_symmetry.space_group_name_H-M   'P 1'
#
loop_
_entity.id
_entity.type
_entity.pdbx_description
1 polymer ?
#
loop_
_entity_poly.entity_id
_entity_poly.type
_entity_poly.pdbx_seq_one_letter_code
_entity_poly.pdbx_strand_id
1 'polypeptide(L)'
;MASNGVDYDNGGVKPLGISNCYDLKQLQLLYSNATIKPAIIQNRFYARTGYDKSIRAFCKQQHIIYQSFWTLTGNPDVLAHDTFSKLAIKYQKSAAQLFFRYLTQIDIIPLTGTTSKTHMREDLSIFDFELTVDDCAAIEQIL
;
A
#
# COMPACT_ATOMS: atom_id res chain seq x y z
N MET A 1 3.42 17.26 -29.13
CA MET A 1 4.54 17.26 -28.17
C MET A 1 4.15 18.11 -26.98
N ALA A 2 4.41 17.59 -25.77
CA ALA A 2 4.42 18.25 -24.45
C ALA A 2 3.24 19.17 -24.06
N SER A 3 2.25 18.63 -23.33
CA SER A 3 1.32 19.47 -22.53
C SER A 3 1.27 19.10 -21.04
N ASN A 4 1.83 17.97 -20.61
CA ASN A 4 1.73 17.55 -19.19
C ASN A 4 2.91 18.02 -18.32
N GLY A 5 3.99 18.56 -18.92
CA GLY A 5 5.14 19.09 -18.15
C GLY A 5 4.94 20.53 -17.66
N VAL A 6 4.16 21.33 -18.40
CA VAL A 6 4.04 22.78 -18.18
C VAL A 6 3.39 23.12 -16.83
N ASP A 7 2.42 22.34 -16.38
CA ASP A 7 1.72 22.60 -15.11
C ASP A 7 2.49 22.10 -13.87
N TYR A 8 3.35 21.08 -14.04
CA TYR A 8 4.25 20.61 -12.99
C TYR A 8 5.42 21.57 -12.80
N ASP A 9 6.04 22.02 -13.90
CA ASP A 9 7.18 22.93 -13.88
C ASP A 9 6.79 24.33 -13.36
N ASN A 10 5.53 24.73 -13.53
CA ASN A 10 4.96 25.95 -12.96
C ASN A 10 4.45 25.80 -11.52
N GLY A 11 4.60 24.61 -10.91
CA GLY A 11 4.18 24.34 -9.52
C GLY A 11 2.67 24.19 -9.30
N GLY A 12 1.88 24.07 -10.37
CA GLY A 12 0.43 23.90 -10.32
C GLY A 12 0.00 22.50 -9.84
N VAL A 13 0.83 21.48 -10.08
CA VAL A 13 0.57 20.08 -9.68
C VAL A 13 1.73 19.51 -8.87
N LYS A 14 1.39 18.85 -7.75
CA LYS A 14 2.29 18.12 -6.84
C LYS A 14 2.69 16.74 -7.43
N PRO A 15 3.44 15.83 -6.75
CA PRO A 15 4.03 14.64 -7.37
C PRO A 15 3.04 13.83 -8.23
N LEU A 16 3.47 13.45 -9.43
CA LEU A 16 2.67 12.62 -10.34
C LEU A 16 2.72 11.15 -9.91
N GLY A 17 1.64 10.42 -10.17
CA GLY A 17 1.57 8.99 -9.88
C GLY A 17 0.85 8.22 -10.98
N ILE A 18 0.97 6.88 -10.93
CA ILE A 18 0.28 5.95 -11.82
C ILE A 18 -0.65 5.09 -10.97
N SER A 19 -1.85 4.81 -11.46
CA SER A 19 -2.78 3.90 -10.82
C SER A 19 -3.13 2.73 -11.74
N ASN A 20 -3.40 1.56 -11.16
CA ASN A 20 -3.81 0.34 -11.86
C ASN A 20 -2.78 -0.17 -12.89
N CYS A 21 -1.50 -0.15 -12.54
CA CYS A 21 -0.43 -0.71 -13.35
C CYS A 21 0.07 -2.01 -12.72
N TYR A 22 -0.32 -3.14 -13.28
CA TYR A 22 -0.04 -4.48 -12.72
C TYR A 22 1.01 -5.28 -13.52
N ASP A 23 1.52 -4.71 -14.62
CA ASP A 23 2.60 -5.30 -15.41
C ASP A 23 3.91 -4.55 -15.13
N LEU A 24 4.87 -5.26 -14.52
CA LEU A 24 6.18 -4.70 -14.19
C LEU A 24 6.94 -4.20 -15.41
N LYS A 25 6.86 -4.87 -16.56
CA LYS A 25 7.57 -4.44 -17.78
C LYS A 25 7.00 -3.14 -18.31
N GLN A 26 5.67 -3.00 -18.26
CA GLN A 26 5.02 -1.74 -18.64
C GLN A 26 5.40 -0.61 -17.69
N LEU A 27 5.40 -0.88 -16.37
CA LEU A 27 5.83 0.10 -15.38
C LEU A 27 7.27 0.55 -15.60
N GLN A 28 8.20 -0.39 -15.84
CA GLN A 28 9.60 -0.10 -16.13
C GLN A 28 9.77 0.74 -17.39
N LEU A 29 9.03 0.42 -18.46
CA LEU A 29 9.06 1.18 -19.71
C LEU A 29 8.52 2.61 -19.52
N LEU A 30 7.41 2.77 -18.81
CA LEU A 30 6.85 4.09 -18.49
C LEU A 30 7.85 4.89 -17.65
N TYR A 31 8.40 4.29 -16.61
CA TYR A 31 9.39 4.92 -15.75
C TYR A 31 10.64 5.35 -16.53
N SER A 32 11.18 4.50 -17.41
CA SER A 32 12.41 4.83 -18.16
C SER A 32 12.20 5.99 -19.13
N ASN A 33 11.03 6.08 -19.78
CA ASN A 33 10.72 7.10 -20.78
C ASN A 33 10.18 8.40 -20.19
N ALA A 34 9.68 8.39 -18.94
CA ALA A 34 9.13 9.59 -18.31
C ALA A 34 10.22 10.60 -17.93
N THR A 35 10.02 11.86 -18.31
CA THR A 35 10.86 12.99 -17.86
C THR A 35 10.68 13.23 -16.36
N ILE A 36 9.42 13.29 -15.90
CA ILE A 36 9.07 13.38 -14.47
C ILE A 36 8.76 11.97 -13.99
N LYS A 37 9.56 11.45 -13.06
CA LYS A 37 9.36 10.10 -12.52
C LYS A 37 8.09 10.05 -11.66
N PRO A 38 7.26 9.00 -11.78
CA PRO A 38 6.12 8.85 -10.90
C PRO A 38 6.61 8.66 -9.46
N ALA A 39 6.06 9.45 -8.54
CA ALA A 39 6.35 9.36 -7.12
C ALA A 39 5.47 8.33 -6.41
N ILE A 40 4.35 7.94 -7.01
CA ILE A 40 3.38 6.99 -6.43
C ILE A 40 2.95 5.97 -7.48
N ILE A 41 2.91 4.69 -7.11
CA ILE A 41 2.12 3.66 -7.78
C ILE A 41 0.97 3.27 -6.86
N GLN A 42 -0.26 3.46 -7.32
CA GLN A 42 -1.47 3.18 -6.56
C GLN A 42 -2.26 2.01 -7.16
N ASN A 43 -2.20 0.84 -6.53
CA ASN A 43 -2.80 -0.39 -7.04
C ASN A 43 -3.78 -1.01 -6.04
N ARG A 44 -4.72 -1.80 -6.56
CA ARG A 44 -5.53 -2.67 -5.73
C ARG A 44 -4.60 -3.71 -5.10
N PHE A 45 -4.74 -3.96 -3.81
CA PHE A 45 -3.92 -4.94 -3.09
C PHE A 45 -4.69 -6.24 -2.87
N TYR A 46 -4.37 -7.31 -3.60
CA TYR A 46 -5.16 -8.55 -3.61
C TYR A 46 -4.37 -9.76 -4.16
N ALA A 47 -4.79 -10.97 -3.78
CA ALA A 47 -4.07 -12.21 -4.06
C ALA A 47 -3.78 -12.50 -5.54
N ARG A 48 -4.65 -12.09 -6.48
CA ARG A 48 -4.47 -12.44 -7.91
C ARG A 48 -3.24 -11.79 -8.54
N THR A 49 -2.70 -10.73 -7.96
CA THR A 49 -1.46 -10.10 -8.43
C THR A 49 -0.23 -10.57 -7.65
N GLY A 50 -0.40 -11.55 -6.75
CA GLY A 50 0.64 -11.92 -5.79
C GLY A 50 1.03 -10.73 -4.90
N TYR A 51 0.04 -9.88 -4.57
CA TYR A 51 0.24 -8.67 -3.78
C TYR A 51 1.34 -7.76 -4.32
N ASP A 52 1.48 -7.71 -5.65
CA ASP A 52 2.40 -6.84 -6.37
C ASP A 52 3.87 -6.98 -5.91
N LYS A 53 4.32 -8.15 -5.41
CA LYS A 53 5.66 -8.34 -4.83
C LYS A 53 6.79 -7.75 -5.69
N SER A 54 6.76 -8.01 -7.00
CA SER A 54 7.78 -7.51 -7.95
C SER A 54 7.67 -6.01 -8.22
N ILE A 55 6.45 -5.46 -8.29
CA ILE A 55 6.20 -4.02 -8.44
C ILE A 55 6.61 -3.26 -7.17
N ARG A 56 6.29 -3.79 -5.98
CA ARG A 56 6.72 -3.22 -4.69
C ARG A 56 8.25 -3.17 -4.58
N ALA A 57 8.94 -4.24 -4.99
CA ALA A 57 10.40 -4.26 -5.02
C ALA A 57 10.97 -3.19 -5.97
N PHE A 58 10.39 -3.05 -7.16
CA PHE A 58 10.77 -1.98 -8.10
C PHE A 58 10.51 -0.59 -7.53
N CYS A 59 9.35 -0.38 -6.90
CA CYS A 59 9.02 0.89 -6.25
C CYS A 59 10.05 1.25 -5.18
N LYS A 60 10.42 0.30 -4.31
CA LYS A 60 11.46 0.48 -3.29
C LYS A 60 12.82 0.84 -3.90
N GLN A 61 13.23 0.16 -4.97
CA GLN A 61 14.49 0.44 -5.66
C GLN A 61 14.53 1.84 -6.30
N GLN A 62 13.39 2.32 -6.80
CA GLN A 62 13.28 3.61 -7.50
C GLN A 62 12.79 4.75 -6.61
N HIS A 63 12.68 4.54 -5.29
CA HIS A 63 12.13 5.51 -4.33
C HIS A 63 10.71 5.98 -4.68
N ILE A 64 9.89 5.08 -5.22
CA ILE A 64 8.48 5.31 -5.53
C ILE A 64 7.65 4.78 -4.35
N ILE A 65 6.66 5.55 -3.91
CA ILE A 65 5.71 5.11 -2.89
C ILE A 65 4.75 4.11 -3.53
N TYR A 66 4.63 2.92 -2.92
CA TYR A 66 3.55 2.00 -3.25
C TYR A 66 2.36 2.27 -2.34
N GLN A 67 1.21 2.60 -2.93
CA GLN A 67 -0.01 2.91 -2.23
C GLN A 67 -1.08 1.86 -2.54
N SER A 68 -1.57 1.14 -1.53
CA SER A 68 -2.62 0.12 -1.72
C SER A 68 -4.02 0.72 -1.63
N PHE A 69 -4.95 0.31 -2.48
CA PHE A 69 -6.38 0.56 -2.29
C PHE A 69 -7.20 -0.74 -2.26
N TRP A 70 -8.44 -0.65 -1.76
CA TRP A 70 -9.33 -1.79 -1.47
C TRP A 70 -8.64 -2.89 -0.65
N THR A 71 -7.74 -2.47 0.24
CA THR A 71 -6.91 -3.35 1.05
C THR A 71 -7.73 -4.26 1.95
N LEU A 72 -8.77 -3.75 2.62
CA LEU A 72 -9.59 -4.59 3.51
C LEU A 72 -10.60 -5.43 2.72
N THR A 73 -11.41 -4.79 1.89
CA THR A 73 -12.48 -5.46 1.11
C THR A 73 -11.94 -6.41 0.04
N GLY A 74 -10.71 -6.21 -0.41
CA GLY A 74 -10.02 -7.10 -1.33
C GLY A 74 -9.45 -8.36 -0.67
N ASN A 75 -9.38 -8.41 0.67
CA ASN A 75 -8.72 -9.48 1.42
C ASN A 75 -9.53 -9.97 2.63
N PRO A 76 -10.83 -10.33 2.46
CA PRO A 76 -11.65 -10.80 3.58
C PRO A 76 -11.10 -12.09 4.20
N ASP A 77 -10.58 -13.01 3.38
CA ASP A 77 -10.04 -14.29 3.85
C ASP A 77 -8.76 -14.12 4.67
N VAL A 78 -7.91 -13.16 4.27
CA VAL A 78 -6.70 -12.80 5.02
C VAL A 78 -7.08 -12.25 6.39
N LEU A 79 -8.03 -11.31 6.46
CA LEU A 79 -8.50 -10.72 7.70
C LEU A 79 -9.19 -11.72 8.64
N ALA A 80 -9.77 -12.79 8.08
CA ALA A 80 -10.41 -13.87 8.83
C ALA A 80 -9.43 -15.00 9.24
N HIS A 81 -8.17 -14.95 8.79
CA HIS A 81 -7.19 -15.99 9.09
C HIS A 81 -6.83 -16.01 10.58
N ASP A 82 -6.56 -17.19 11.14
CA ASP A 82 -6.22 -17.41 12.56
C ASP A 82 -5.04 -16.57 13.05
N THR A 83 -4.13 -16.19 12.14
CA THR A 83 -3.02 -15.27 12.42
C THR A 83 -3.54 -13.94 12.98
N PHE A 84 -4.57 -13.35 12.36
CA PHE A 84 -5.14 -12.08 12.83
C PHE A 84 -5.92 -12.26 14.13
N SER A 85 -6.60 -13.38 14.33
CA SER A 85 -7.26 -13.69 15.61
C SER A 85 -6.28 -13.73 16.78
N LYS A 86 -5.12 -14.39 16.60
CA LYS A 86 -4.06 -14.45 17.62
C LYS A 86 -3.43 -13.08 17.87
N LEU A 87 -3.14 -12.34 16.81
CA LEU A 87 -2.58 -10.98 16.92
C LEU A 87 -3.56 -10.00 17.56
N ALA A 88 -4.86 -10.12 17.28
CA ALA A 88 -5.90 -9.28 17.88
C ALA A 88 -5.92 -9.43 19.40
N ILE A 89 -5.78 -10.66 19.91
CA ILE A 89 -5.66 -10.92 21.36
C ILE A 89 -4.37 -10.33 21.92
N LYS A 90 -3.24 -10.51 21.23
CA LYS A 90 -1.92 -10.03 21.66
C LYS A 90 -1.86 -8.50 21.76
N TYR A 91 -2.39 -7.80 20.75
CA TYR A 91 -2.27 -6.35 20.63
C TYR A 91 -3.50 -5.58 21.09
N GLN A 92 -4.63 -6.25 21.32
CA GLN A 92 -5.92 -5.62 21.60
C GLN A 92 -6.32 -4.62 20.50
N LYS A 93 -6.14 -5.05 19.24
CA LYS A 93 -6.42 -4.27 18.03
C LYS A 93 -7.26 -5.09 17.06
N SER A 94 -8.02 -4.42 16.21
CA SER A 94 -8.80 -5.09 15.16
C SER A 94 -7.89 -5.66 14.08
N ALA A 95 -8.39 -6.67 13.34
CA ALA A 95 -7.67 -7.22 12.19
C ALA A 95 -7.32 -6.14 11.14
N ALA A 96 -8.20 -5.15 10.95
CA ALA A 96 -7.95 -4.03 10.05
C ALA A 96 -6.77 -3.16 10.52
N GLN A 97 -6.72 -2.80 11.81
CA GLN A 97 -5.60 -2.04 12.37
C GLN A 97 -4.28 -2.80 12.26
N LEU A 98 -4.30 -4.09 12.56
CA LEU A 98 -3.13 -4.97 12.43
C LEU A 98 -2.65 -5.05 10.98
N PHE A 99 -3.57 -5.18 10.03
CA PHE A 99 -3.21 -5.31 8.62
C PHE A 99 -2.65 -4.00 8.08
N PHE A 100 -3.27 -2.86 8.42
CA PHE A 100 -2.72 -1.55 8.05
C PHE A 100 -1.37 -1.29 8.71
N ARG A 101 -1.19 -1.63 9.99
CA ARG A 101 0.11 -1.50 10.65
C ARG A 101 1.17 -2.33 9.94
N TYR A 102 0.87 -3.60 9.65
CA TYR A 102 1.75 -4.46 8.87
C TYR A 102 2.19 -3.81 7.57
N LEU A 103 1.23 -3.35 6.76
CA LEU A 103 1.53 -2.72 5.47
C LEU A 103 2.43 -1.49 5.63
N THR A 104 2.18 -0.63 6.61
CA THR A 104 3.03 0.54 6.86
C THR A 104 4.45 0.18 7.31
N GLN A 105 4.63 -0.91 8.05
CA GLN A 105 5.96 -1.40 8.46
C GLN A 105 6.78 -2.00 7.30
N ILE A 106 6.12 -2.37 6.20
CA ILE A 106 6.77 -2.86 4.98
C ILE A 106 6.77 -1.83 3.85
N ASP A 107 6.74 -0.54 4.20
CA ASP A 107 6.83 0.61 3.29
C ASP A 107 5.64 0.73 2.30
N ILE A 108 4.47 0.18 2.63
CA ILE A 108 3.23 0.35 1.86
C ILE A 108 2.36 1.38 2.55
N ILE A 109 1.82 2.35 1.80
CA ILE A 109 0.84 3.31 2.32
C ILE A 109 -0.58 2.83 1.99
N PRO A 110 -1.40 2.45 2.97
CA PRO A 110 -2.80 2.14 2.71
C PRO A 110 -3.59 3.42 2.41
N LEU A 111 -4.27 3.45 1.26
CA LEU A 111 -5.34 4.39 1.01
C LEU A 111 -6.60 3.88 1.72
N THR A 112 -6.90 4.48 2.88
CA THR A 112 -8.12 4.18 3.61
C THR A 112 -9.23 5.16 3.22
N GLY A 113 -10.48 4.68 3.28
CA GLY A 113 -11.66 5.48 2.98
C GLY A 113 -12.80 5.01 3.88
N THR A 114 -13.24 5.87 4.77
CA THR A 114 -14.34 5.58 5.71
C THR A 114 -15.12 6.84 6.04
N THR A 115 -16.42 6.69 6.25
CA THR A 115 -17.30 7.76 6.76
C THR A 115 -17.54 7.63 8.27
N SER A 116 -17.10 6.51 8.88
CA SER A 116 -17.25 6.26 10.31
C SER A 116 -16.13 6.95 11.09
N LYS A 117 -16.51 7.84 12.02
CA LYS A 117 -15.56 8.50 12.93
C LYS A 117 -14.78 7.50 13.80
N THR A 118 -15.37 6.35 14.11
CA THR A 118 -14.68 5.29 14.86
C THR A 118 -13.55 4.71 14.02
N HIS A 119 -13.83 4.31 12.79
CA HIS A 119 -12.81 3.76 11.89
C HIS A 119 -11.73 4.78 11.55
N MET A 120 -12.07 6.08 11.37
CA MET A 120 -11.05 7.11 11.20
C MET A 120 -10.05 7.15 12.37
N ARG A 121 -10.53 7.02 13.62
CA ARG A 121 -9.65 6.98 14.79
C ARG A 121 -8.84 5.69 14.86
N GLU A 122 -9.46 4.56 14.54
CA GLU A 122 -8.78 3.26 14.51
C GLU A 122 -7.67 3.24 13.47
N ASP A 123 -7.94 3.69 12.25
CA ASP A 123 -6.97 3.79 11.15
C ASP A 123 -5.77 4.69 11.52
N LEU A 124 -6.00 5.77 12.26
CA LEU A 124 -4.92 6.66 12.73
C LEU A 124 -4.13 6.05 13.90
N SER A 125 -4.78 5.26 14.76
CA SER A 125 -4.14 4.61 15.92
C SER A 125 -3.23 3.43 15.56
N ILE A 126 -3.07 3.11 14.27
CA ILE A 126 -2.16 2.04 13.83
C ILE A 126 -0.71 2.35 14.19
N PHE A 127 -0.37 3.62 14.39
CA PHE A 127 0.98 4.06 14.77
C PHE A 127 1.24 4.00 16.29
N ASP A 128 0.23 3.67 17.10
CA ASP A 128 0.36 3.58 18.56
C ASP A 128 0.98 2.25 19.03
N PHE A 129 1.25 1.33 18.09
CA PHE A 129 1.85 0.03 18.39
C PHE A 129 2.76 -0.42 17.26
N GLU A 130 3.56 -1.46 17.52
CA GLU A 130 4.49 -2.04 16.57
C GLU A 130 4.37 -3.56 16.56
N LEU A 131 4.25 -4.12 15.35
CA LEU A 131 4.31 -5.56 15.12
C LEU A 131 5.77 -5.99 15.18
N THR A 132 6.04 -7.11 15.85
CA THR A 132 7.38 -7.68 15.86
C THR A 132 7.74 -8.26 14.49
N VAL A 133 9.02 -8.52 14.26
CA VAL A 133 9.50 -9.16 13.02
C VAL A 133 8.78 -10.49 12.77
N ASP A 134 8.56 -11.29 13.82
CA ASP A 134 7.87 -12.57 13.72
C ASP A 134 6.38 -12.41 13.37
N ASP A 135 5.72 -11.39 13.92
CA ASP A 135 4.32 -11.10 13.58
C ASP A 135 4.19 -10.67 12.11
N CYS A 136 5.10 -9.82 11.64
CA CYS A 136 5.16 -9.41 10.24
C CYS A 136 5.43 -10.61 9.32
N ALA A 137 6.36 -11.49 9.70
CA ALA A 137 6.64 -12.71 8.94
C ALA A 137 5.42 -13.64 8.86
N ALA A 138 4.67 -13.78 9.96
CA ALA A 138 3.45 -14.58 10.00
C ALA A 138 2.34 -14.02 9.11
N ILE A 139 2.23 -12.69 8.99
CA ILE A 139 1.30 -12.04 8.05
C ILE A 139 1.76 -12.22 6.60
N GLU A 140 3.06 -12.02 6.29
CA GLU A 140 3.57 -12.20 4.92
C GLU A 140 3.35 -13.62 4.38
N GLN A 141 3.38 -14.64 5.24
CA GLN A 141 3.13 -16.03 4.84
C GLN A 141 1.71 -16.29 4.32
N ILE A 142 0.75 -15.44 4.67
CA ILE A 142 -0.64 -15.57 4.24
C ILE A 142 -1.02 -14.56 3.12
N LEU A 143 -0.03 -13.82 2.62
CA LEU A 143 -0.10 -12.95 1.43
C LEU A 143 0.60 -13.63 0.23
#